data_AF-A0A2I4GS23-F1
#
_entry.id   AF-A0A2I4GS23-F1
#
_cell.length_a   1.000
_cell.length_b   1.000
_cell.length_c   1.000
_cell.angle_alpha   90.00
_cell.angle_beta   90.00
_cell.angle_gamma   90.00
#
_symmetry.space_group_name_H-M   'P 1'
#
loop_
_entity.id
_entity.type
_entity.pdbx_description
1 polymer ?
#
loop_
_entity_poly.entity_id
_entity_poly.type
_entity_poly.pdbx_seq_one_letter_code
_entity_poly.pdbx_strand_id
1 'polypeptide(L)'
;MDGIAPKAIITDQDKAMKNAIAIVFPESQHRLCLWHILKKIPEKLSSYTSYKSGMKNALMKCVYDRQTVEEFEKCWDHFITSYKLRENVWLSSLYTDREYWVPAFLKDYFWAGMSTMQRSESMNAFFDSNVHAKTNLKESPIEKRFQELYTNVKFREVQMQLTGIIDLDPKLLKRDDAIKTYLVEDEVRVEEFTKLVTFSVDFSEEDADAKCSCGLFQMRGILCRYIFAVFKCNEIKSLSEKYILDRWRKDIKRIYTLIDTSYDAGDQRPDTIRIGWITTGANWVG
;
A
#
# COMPACT_ATOMS: atom_id res chain seq x y z
N MET A 1 -12.15 -27.54 -5.26
CA MET A 1 -11.38 -26.40 -5.79
C MET A 1 -11.92 -26.15 -7.18
N ASP A 2 -12.53 -25.00 -7.44
CA ASP A 2 -13.30 -24.75 -8.68
C ASP A 2 -12.42 -24.50 -9.92
N GLY A 3 -11.13 -24.88 -9.89
CA GLY A 3 -10.22 -24.81 -11.04
C GLY A 3 -9.86 -23.40 -11.52
N ILE A 4 -10.30 -22.33 -10.84
CA ILE A 4 -10.05 -20.95 -11.26
C ILE A 4 -8.68 -20.50 -10.77
N ALA A 5 -7.79 -20.14 -11.70
CA ALA A 5 -6.49 -19.57 -11.38
C ALA A 5 -6.64 -18.19 -10.70
N PRO A 6 -5.83 -17.88 -9.66
CA PRO A 6 -5.90 -16.59 -8.97
C PRO A 6 -5.49 -15.44 -9.91
N LYS A 7 -6.21 -14.33 -9.95
CA LYS A 7 -5.84 -13.19 -10.81
C LYS A 7 -4.53 -12.50 -10.41
N ALA A 8 -4.18 -12.57 -9.12
CA ALA A 8 -2.99 -11.94 -8.57
C ALA A 8 -2.38 -12.85 -7.49
N ILE A 9 -1.05 -12.95 -7.49
CA ILE A 9 -0.28 -13.74 -6.53
C ILE A 9 0.81 -12.85 -5.94
N ILE A 10 0.93 -12.85 -4.61
CA ILE A 10 1.99 -12.12 -3.89
C ILE A 10 2.83 -13.13 -3.13
N THR A 11 4.14 -13.07 -3.29
CA THR A 11 5.07 -13.98 -2.60
C THR A 11 6.23 -13.22 -2.01
N ASP A 12 7.01 -13.89 -1.17
CA ASP A 12 8.28 -13.36 -0.73
C ASP A 12 9.29 -13.39 -1.88
N GLN A 13 10.47 -12.78 -1.66
CA GLN A 13 11.58 -12.86 -2.60
C GLN A 13 12.18 -14.28 -2.60
N ASP A 14 11.49 -15.18 -3.31
CA ASP A 14 11.86 -16.58 -3.53
C ASP A 14 11.84 -16.88 -5.04
N LYS A 15 13.01 -17.28 -5.55
CA LYS A 15 13.21 -17.54 -6.98
C LYS A 15 12.50 -18.81 -7.46
N ALA A 16 12.42 -19.84 -6.61
CA ALA A 16 11.74 -21.08 -6.95
C ALA A 16 10.23 -20.82 -7.07
N MET A 17 9.66 -20.06 -6.13
CA MET A 17 8.25 -19.69 -6.17
C MET A 17 7.92 -18.80 -7.37
N LYS A 18 8.77 -17.80 -7.68
CA LYS A 18 8.63 -16.97 -8.89
C LYS A 18 8.56 -17.82 -10.16
N ASN A 19 9.49 -18.78 -10.30
CA ASN A 19 9.54 -19.66 -11.46
C ASN A 19 8.35 -20.62 -11.51
N ALA A 20 7.96 -21.20 -10.37
CA ALA A 20 6.82 -22.11 -10.28
C ALA A 20 5.51 -21.40 -10.65
N ILE A 21 5.30 -20.16 -10.17
CA ILE A 21 4.12 -19.36 -10.52
C ILE A 21 4.08 -19.07 -12.01
N ALA A 22 5.21 -18.70 -12.62
CA ALA A 22 5.27 -18.43 -14.05
C ALA A 22 4.89 -19.67 -14.91
N ILE A 23 5.11 -20.88 -14.40
CA ILE A 23 4.77 -22.14 -15.08
C ILE A 23 3.33 -22.56 -14.79
N VAL A 24 2.93 -22.53 -13.52
CA VAL A 24 1.65 -23.08 -13.06
C VAL A 24 0.50 -22.09 -13.27
N PHE A 25 0.78 -20.80 -13.18
CA PHE A 25 -0.20 -19.72 -13.28
C PHE A 25 0.29 -18.58 -14.20
N PRO A 26 0.47 -18.84 -15.51
CA PRO A 26 1.06 -17.86 -16.44
C PRO A 26 0.21 -16.59 -16.60
N GLU A 27 -1.10 -16.69 -16.44
CA GLU A 27 -2.04 -15.57 -16.53
C GLU A 27 -2.20 -14.79 -15.21
N SER A 28 -1.60 -15.26 -14.12
CA SER A 28 -1.64 -14.59 -12.82
C SER A 28 -0.62 -13.46 -12.77
N GLN A 29 -1.06 -12.28 -12.34
CA GLN A 29 -0.16 -11.18 -12.05
C GLN A 29 0.65 -11.50 -10.79
N HIS A 30 1.98 -11.59 -10.90
CA HIS A 30 2.87 -11.92 -9.79
C HIS A 30 3.57 -10.68 -9.23
N ARG A 31 3.60 -10.55 -7.90
CA ARG A 31 4.30 -9.49 -7.18
C ARG A 31 5.13 -10.06 -6.04
N LEU A 32 6.31 -9.49 -5.81
CA LEU A 32 7.06 -9.72 -4.58
C LEU A 32 6.58 -8.79 -3.46
N CYS A 33 6.50 -9.34 -2.26
CA CYS A 33 6.03 -8.65 -1.08
C CYS A 33 7.03 -7.57 -0.68
N LEU A 34 6.64 -6.31 -0.89
CA LEU A 34 7.44 -5.14 -0.54
C LEU A 34 7.84 -5.17 0.94
N TRP A 35 6.96 -5.64 1.85
CA TRP A 35 7.32 -5.73 3.28
C TRP A 35 8.53 -6.61 3.54
N HIS A 36 8.56 -7.80 2.95
CA HIS A 36 9.69 -8.73 3.12
C HIS A 36 10.98 -8.19 2.52
N ILE A 37 10.90 -7.47 1.39
CA ILE A 37 12.04 -6.78 0.80
C ILE A 37 12.55 -5.69 1.74
N LEU A 38 11.67 -4.83 2.24
CA LEU A 38 12.05 -3.73 3.11
C LEU A 38 12.55 -4.20 4.48
N LYS A 39 12.06 -5.34 4.98
CA LYS A 39 12.57 -5.98 6.21
C LYS A 39 14.03 -6.42 6.08
N LYS A 40 14.45 -6.84 4.88
CA LYS A 40 15.84 -7.23 4.60
C LYS A 40 16.77 -6.02 4.43
N ILE A 41 16.27 -4.81 4.18
CA ILE A 41 17.11 -3.62 3.96
C ILE A 41 18.07 -3.34 5.13
N PRO A 42 17.63 -3.28 6.40
CA PRO A 42 18.54 -3.10 7.52
C PRO A 42 19.59 -4.21 7.57
N GLU A 43 19.20 -5.47 7.41
CA GLU A 43 20.12 -6.62 7.44
C GLU A 43 21.20 -6.53 6.34
N LYS A 44 20.86 -5.97 5.18
CA LYS A 44 21.74 -5.91 4.00
C LYS A 44 22.59 -4.64 3.94
N LEU A 45 22.11 -3.54 4.51
CA LEU A 45 22.72 -2.22 4.35
C LEU A 45 23.18 -1.58 5.67
N SER A 46 22.90 -2.14 6.85
CA SER A 46 23.26 -1.50 8.13
C SER A 46 24.76 -1.40 8.38
N SER A 47 25.59 -2.20 7.70
CA SER A 47 27.05 -2.15 7.80
C SER A 47 27.65 -0.90 7.15
N TYR A 48 26.93 -0.25 6.25
CA TYR A 48 27.39 0.98 5.63
C TYR A 48 27.24 2.13 6.62
N THR A 49 28.33 2.88 6.84
CA THR A 49 28.34 4.05 7.74
C THR A 49 27.29 5.09 7.34
N SER A 50 27.02 5.20 6.04
CA SER A 50 26.03 6.10 5.47
C SER A 50 24.58 5.61 5.57
N TYR A 51 24.34 4.40 6.09
CA TYR A 51 23.00 3.81 6.23
C TYR A 51 22.04 4.72 7.00
N LYS A 52 22.46 5.13 8.20
CA LYS A 52 21.68 6.01 9.09
C LYS A 52 21.80 7.49 8.71
N SER A 53 22.82 7.88 7.93
CA SER A 53 23.07 9.29 7.56
C SER A 53 22.50 9.67 6.19
N GLY A 54 21.50 8.93 5.70
CA GLY A 54 20.73 9.30 4.51
C GLY A 54 20.52 8.20 3.48
N MET A 55 21.32 7.11 3.46
CA MET A 55 21.17 6.04 2.46
C MET A 55 19.80 5.38 2.55
N LYS A 56 19.35 5.04 3.76
CA LYS A 56 18.00 4.48 3.97
C LYS A 56 16.93 5.39 3.37
N ASN A 57 17.09 6.70 3.53
CA ASN A 57 16.09 7.70 3.14
C ASN A 57 16.09 7.89 1.62
N ALA A 58 17.27 7.93 1.01
CA ALA A 58 17.42 7.94 -0.44
C ALA A 58 16.78 6.70 -1.09
N LEU A 59 16.95 5.52 -0.50
CA LEU A 59 16.33 4.28 -0.97
C LEU A 59 14.79 4.34 -0.86
N MET A 60 14.26 4.72 0.31
CA MET A 60 12.80 4.84 0.49
C MET A 60 12.19 5.86 -0.47
N LYS A 61 12.87 6.99 -0.71
CA LYS A 61 12.48 8.00 -1.70
C LYS A 61 12.42 7.46 -3.11
N CYS A 62 13.33 6.56 -3.50
CA CYS A 62 13.23 5.94 -4.82
C CYS A 62 12.04 4.99 -4.91
N VAL A 63 11.75 4.23 -3.85
CA VAL A 63 10.68 3.22 -3.86
C VAL A 63 9.28 3.83 -3.74
N TYR A 64 9.09 4.85 -2.89
CA TYR A 64 7.76 5.38 -2.55
C TYR A 64 7.42 6.72 -3.19
N ASP A 65 8.39 7.60 -3.39
CA ASP A 65 8.10 8.97 -3.85
C ASP A 65 7.99 9.08 -5.38
N ARG A 66 8.37 8.02 -6.09
CA ARG A 66 8.44 8.01 -7.57
C ARG A 66 7.15 7.47 -8.13
N GLN A 67 6.52 8.29 -8.94
CA GLN A 67 5.21 8.00 -9.50
C GLN A 67 5.30 7.43 -10.91
N THR A 68 6.41 7.59 -11.61
CA THR A 68 6.63 6.97 -12.92
C THR A 68 7.83 6.05 -12.92
N VAL A 69 7.88 5.16 -13.92
CA VAL A 69 9.02 4.26 -14.15
C VAL A 69 10.30 5.06 -14.38
N GLU A 70 10.24 6.12 -15.17
CA GLU A 70 11.40 6.97 -15.50
C GLU A 70 11.94 7.68 -14.25
N GLU A 71 11.05 8.15 -13.38
CA GLU A 71 11.41 8.77 -12.11
C GLU A 71 12.09 7.77 -11.15
N PHE A 72 11.59 6.53 -11.12
CA PHE A 72 12.21 5.46 -10.34
C PHE A 72 13.61 5.14 -10.87
N GLU A 73 13.75 4.90 -12.18
CA GLU A 73 15.02 4.50 -12.80
C GLU A 73 16.10 5.55 -12.58
N LYS A 74 15.78 6.84 -12.78
CA LYS A 74 16.70 7.94 -12.50
C LYS A 74 17.09 8.02 -11.02
N CYS A 75 16.12 7.84 -10.12
CA CYS A 75 16.39 7.86 -8.68
C CYS A 75 17.29 6.70 -8.27
N TRP A 76 17.02 5.50 -8.80
CA TRP A 76 17.76 4.29 -8.47
C TRP A 76 19.21 4.36 -8.95
N ASP A 77 19.47 4.79 -10.19
CA ASP A 77 20.84 4.96 -10.69
C ASP A 77 21.61 6.00 -9.87
N HIS A 78 20.96 7.12 -9.52
CA HIS A 78 21.55 8.13 -8.65
C HIS A 78 21.87 7.54 -7.26
N PHE A 79 20.96 6.77 -6.66
CA PHE A 79 21.18 6.11 -5.38
C PHE A 79 22.38 5.14 -5.43
N ILE A 80 22.43 4.27 -6.44
CA ILE A 80 23.52 3.30 -6.61
C ILE A 80 24.87 4.01 -6.80
N THR A 81 24.90 5.10 -7.56
CA THR A 81 26.12 5.85 -7.83
C THR A 81 26.60 6.65 -6.62
N SER A 82 25.70 7.40 -5.97
CA SER A 82 26.03 8.27 -4.83
C SER A 82 26.56 7.49 -3.62
N TYR A 83 26.07 6.28 -3.40
CA TYR A 83 26.51 5.42 -2.30
C TYR A 83 27.53 4.35 -2.70
N LYS A 84 28.02 4.37 -3.94
CA LYS A 84 29.00 3.41 -4.49
C LYS A 84 28.57 1.94 -4.31
N LEU A 85 27.30 1.66 -4.61
CA LEU A 85 26.66 0.35 -4.38
C LEU A 85 26.68 -0.57 -5.60
N ARG A 86 27.42 -0.24 -6.66
CA ARG A 86 27.42 -0.98 -7.94
C ARG A 86 27.80 -2.46 -7.79
N GLU A 87 28.64 -2.80 -6.81
CA GLU A 87 29.09 -4.17 -6.54
C GLU A 87 28.20 -4.93 -5.54
N ASN A 88 27.14 -4.29 -5.02
CA ASN A 88 26.24 -4.94 -4.07
C ASN A 88 25.31 -5.92 -4.80
N VAL A 89 25.68 -7.20 -4.78
CA VAL A 89 24.98 -8.30 -5.46
C VAL A 89 23.49 -8.37 -5.08
N TRP A 90 23.15 -8.10 -3.81
CA TRP A 90 21.75 -8.14 -3.38
C TRP A 90 20.94 -7.00 -3.99
N LEU A 91 21.48 -5.77 -4.05
CA LEU A 91 20.83 -4.64 -4.71
C LEU A 91 20.73 -4.83 -6.22
N SER A 92 21.73 -5.44 -6.86
CA SER A 92 21.66 -5.82 -8.27
C SER A 92 20.53 -6.81 -8.52
N SER A 93 20.44 -7.88 -7.72
CA SER A 93 19.33 -8.85 -7.81
C SER A 93 17.98 -8.20 -7.54
N LEU A 94 17.90 -7.31 -6.56
CA LEU A 94 16.67 -6.61 -6.22
C LEU A 94 16.22 -5.69 -7.37
N TYR A 95 17.16 -5.02 -8.04
CA TYR A 95 16.89 -4.21 -9.22
C TYR A 95 16.45 -5.05 -10.43
N THR A 96 17.03 -6.24 -10.63
CA THR A 96 16.55 -7.17 -11.66
C THR A 96 15.08 -7.52 -11.47
N ASP A 97 14.62 -7.64 -10.23
CA ASP A 97 13.23 -7.95 -9.90
C ASP A 97 12.30 -6.72 -9.80
N ARG A 98 12.74 -5.49 -10.14
CA ARG A 98 12.03 -4.23 -9.88
C ARG A 98 10.57 -4.19 -10.36
N GLU A 99 10.28 -4.78 -11.51
CA GLU A 99 8.92 -4.86 -12.06
C GLU A 99 7.94 -5.61 -11.14
N TYR A 100 8.45 -6.50 -10.30
CA TYR A 100 7.65 -7.30 -9.39
C TYR A 100 7.43 -6.65 -8.02
N TRP A 101 8.12 -5.58 -7.64
CA TRP A 101 8.01 -5.04 -6.27
C TRP A 101 7.92 -3.53 -6.16
N VAL A 102 8.39 -2.80 -7.17
CA VAL A 102 8.41 -1.35 -7.17
C VAL A 102 7.01 -0.82 -7.50
N PRO A 103 6.42 0.03 -6.64
CA PRO A 103 5.09 0.58 -6.85
C PRO A 103 4.88 1.22 -8.22
N ALA A 104 5.89 1.94 -8.75
CA ALA A 104 5.81 2.61 -10.05
C ALA A 104 5.55 1.66 -11.23
N PHE A 105 6.00 0.41 -11.17
CA PHE A 105 5.78 -0.61 -12.21
C PHE A 105 4.47 -1.38 -12.03
N LEU A 106 3.84 -1.27 -10.86
CA LEU A 106 2.68 -2.06 -10.46
C LEU A 106 1.36 -1.27 -10.52
N LYS A 107 1.41 0.00 -10.99
CA LYS A 107 0.32 0.98 -10.91
C LYS A 107 -0.94 0.61 -11.68
N ASP A 108 -0.82 -0.22 -12.70
CA ASP A 108 -1.94 -0.53 -13.60
C ASP A 108 -2.82 -1.69 -13.11
N TYR A 109 -2.48 -2.32 -11.98
CA TYR A 109 -3.20 -3.47 -11.44
C TYR A 109 -3.70 -3.23 -10.01
N PHE A 110 -4.92 -3.69 -9.73
CA PHE A 110 -5.54 -3.61 -8.40
C PHE A 110 -5.03 -4.75 -7.50
N TRP A 111 -4.14 -4.43 -6.55
CA TRP A 111 -3.51 -5.41 -5.67
C TRP A 111 -4.20 -5.45 -4.30
N ALA A 112 -5.38 -6.05 -4.28
CA ALA A 112 -6.20 -6.22 -3.09
C ALA A 112 -5.73 -7.38 -2.20
N GLY A 113 -4.72 -7.16 -1.37
CA GLY A 113 -4.32 -8.14 -0.36
C GLY A 113 -3.01 -7.78 0.31
N MET A 114 -3.03 -7.62 1.64
CA MET A 114 -1.85 -7.48 2.50
C MET A 114 -1.07 -6.15 2.44
N SER A 115 -1.75 -5.03 2.73
CA SER A 115 -1.05 -3.83 3.22
C SER A 115 -0.99 -3.84 4.76
N THR A 116 -0.27 -4.79 5.36
CA THR A 116 0.16 -4.68 6.77
C THR A 116 1.45 -3.86 6.83
N MET A 117 1.38 -2.57 6.47
CA MET A 117 2.50 -1.63 6.63
C MET A 117 2.00 -0.25 7.07
N GLN A 118 1.57 -0.19 8.33
CA GLN A 118 1.88 0.96 9.18
C GLN A 118 1.94 0.50 10.65
N ARG A 119 2.87 -0.38 11.00
CA ARG A 119 3.41 -0.36 12.38
C ARG A 119 4.52 0.67 12.39
N SER A 120 4.15 1.94 12.57
CA SER A 120 5.01 2.77 13.39
C SER A 120 4.50 2.58 14.82
N GLU A 121 5.32 1.99 15.66
CA GLU A 121 5.08 1.96 17.11
C GLU A 121 5.01 3.40 17.67
N SER A 122 5.51 4.40 16.93
CA SER A 122 5.45 5.82 17.27
C SER A 122 4.08 6.48 17.15
N MET A 123 3.14 5.94 16.37
CA MET A 123 1.80 6.56 16.21
C MET A 123 0.78 6.02 17.19
N ASN A 124 1.05 4.92 17.90
CA ASN A 124 0.14 4.43 18.93
C ASN A 124 0.02 5.43 20.09
N ALA A 125 1.14 6.03 20.50
CA ALA A 125 1.18 7.02 21.59
C ALA A 125 0.58 8.39 21.21
N PHE A 126 0.57 8.76 19.92
CA PHE A 126 0.06 10.07 19.48
C PHE A 126 -1.47 10.12 19.39
N PHE A 127 -2.12 8.97 19.24
CA PHE A 127 -3.57 8.87 19.03
C PHE A 127 -4.40 8.87 20.32
N ASP A 128 -3.82 8.47 21.46
CA ASP A 128 -4.56 8.46 22.73
C ASP A 128 -4.81 9.87 23.31
N SER A 129 -4.07 10.90 22.87
CA SER A 129 -4.18 12.24 23.47
C SER A 129 -4.74 13.34 22.56
N ASN A 130 -4.69 13.22 21.23
CA ASN A 130 -4.93 14.38 20.33
C ASN A 130 -6.02 14.22 19.26
N VAL A 131 -6.60 13.04 19.08
CA VAL A 131 -7.61 12.81 18.02
C VAL A 131 -9.01 13.26 18.45
N HIS A 132 -9.21 13.50 19.74
CA HIS A 132 -10.54 13.71 20.29
C HIS A 132 -11.05 15.16 20.28
N ALA A 133 -10.17 16.15 20.05
CA ALA A 133 -10.50 17.55 20.33
C ALA A 133 -10.57 18.48 19.09
N LYS A 134 -10.14 18.06 17.89
CA LYS A 134 -9.94 18.99 16.75
C LYS A 134 -10.61 18.64 15.42
N THR A 135 -11.35 17.54 15.33
CA THR A 135 -12.00 17.16 14.06
C THR A 135 -13.52 17.04 14.20
N ASN A 136 -14.27 17.89 13.51
CA ASN A 136 -15.71 17.69 13.23
C ASN A 136 -15.98 16.47 12.31
N LEU A 137 -14.99 15.57 12.13
CA LEU A 137 -15.11 14.37 11.30
C LEU A 137 -15.80 13.21 12.01
N LYS A 138 -15.78 13.18 13.35
CA LYS A 138 -16.37 12.12 14.20
C LYS A 138 -17.84 11.80 13.90
N GLU A 139 -18.54 12.64 13.15
CA GLU A 139 -19.96 12.48 12.82
C GLU A 139 -20.23 12.42 11.31
N SER A 140 -19.20 12.35 10.46
CA SER A 140 -19.44 12.19 9.03
C SER A 140 -20.09 10.83 8.76
N PRO A 141 -21.14 10.75 7.91
CA PRO A 141 -21.77 9.47 7.58
C PRO A 141 -20.77 8.47 6.96
N ILE A 142 -19.75 8.99 6.26
CA ILE A 142 -18.64 8.20 5.69
C ILE A 142 -17.81 7.53 6.80
N GLU A 143 -17.37 8.28 7.83
CA GLU A 143 -16.59 7.70 8.94
C GLU A 143 -17.41 6.63 9.66
N LYS A 144 -18.68 6.92 9.96
CA LYS A 144 -19.58 5.97 10.63
C LYS A 144 -19.75 4.69 9.82
N ARG A 145 -19.89 4.79 8.50
CA ARG A 145 -19.97 3.61 7.60
C ARG A 145 -18.74 2.72 7.70
N PHE A 146 -17.54 3.31 7.71
CA PHE A 146 -16.30 2.54 7.91
C PHE A 146 -16.19 1.97 9.33
N GLN A 147 -16.63 2.69 10.37
CA GLN A 147 -16.61 2.21 11.76
C GLN A 147 -17.50 0.98 11.94
N GLU A 148 -18.67 0.96 11.31
CA GLU A 148 -19.63 -0.14 11.36
C GLU A 148 -19.12 -1.37 10.65
N LEU A 149 -18.47 -1.21 9.50
CA LEU A 149 -18.10 -2.32 8.62
C LEU A 149 -16.67 -2.82 8.83
N TYR A 150 -15.68 -1.95 9.00
CA TYR A 150 -14.28 -2.36 8.98
C TYR A 150 -13.81 -2.89 10.34
N THR A 151 -12.81 -3.79 10.29
CA THR A 151 -12.04 -4.18 11.48
C THR A 151 -11.39 -2.97 12.16
N ASN A 152 -11.20 -2.99 13.47
CA ASN A 152 -10.65 -1.86 14.23
C ASN A 152 -9.29 -1.37 13.67
N VAL A 153 -8.43 -2.30 13.26
CA VAL A 153 -7.13 -1.97 12.66
C VAL A 153 -7.29 -1.21 11.35
N LYS A 154 -8.21 -1.65 10.47
CA LYS A 154 -8.44 -0.99 9.18
C LYS A 154 -9.21 0.31 9.32
N PHE A 155 -10.18 0.37 10.23
CA PHE A 155 -10.87 1.60 10.57
C PHE A 155 -9.88 2.67 11.05
N ARG A 156 -8.89 2.30 11.87
CA ARG A 156 -7.85 3.22 12.29
C ARG A 156 -7.02 3.79 11.14
N GLU A 157 -6.69 2.98 10.14
CA GLU A 157 -6.03 3.47 8.92
C GLU A 157 -6.89 4.49 8.17
N VAL A 158 -8.21 4.28 8.12
CA VAL A 158 -9.16 5.27 7.57
C VAL A 158 -9.16 6.56 8.40
N GLN A 159 -9.21 6.46 9.73
CA GLN A 159 -9.17 7.62 10.62
C GLN A 159 -7.90 8.46 10.46
N MET A 160 -6.77 7.81 10.18
CA MET A 160 -5.52 8.52 9.85
C MET A 160 -5.65 9.34 8.56
N GLN A 161 -6.33 8.79 7.55
CA GLN A 161 -6.61 9.54 6.32
C GLN A 161 -7.60 10.68 6.57
N LEU A 162 -8.66 10.45 7.35
CA LEU A 162 -9.64 11.48 7.69
C LEU A 162 -9.02 12.63 8.48
N THR A 163 -8.20 12.32 9.50
CA THR A 163 -7.47 13.34 10.28
C THR A 163 -6.54 14.18 9.40
N GLY A 164 -5.94 13.56 8.38
CA GLY A 164 -5.05 14.23 7.46
C GLY A 164 -5.71 15.22 6.50
N ILE A 165 -7.03 15.43 6.56
CA ILE A 165 -7.75 16.38 5.70
C ILE A 165 -7.69 17.82 6.23
N ILE A 166 -7.45 18.00 7.54
CA ILE A 166 -7.63 19.30 8.23
C ILE A 166 -6.86 20.42 7.54
N ASP A 167 -5.63 20.14 7.13
CA ASP A 167 -4.70 21.12 6.56
C ASP A 167 -4.72 21.11 5.01
N LEU A 168 -5.65 20.37 4.39
CA LEU A 168 -5.74 20.27 2.93
C LEU A 168 -6.75 21.26 2.36
N ASP A 169 -6.35 21.95 1.31
CA ASP A 169 -7.20 22.86 0.52
C ASP A 169 -7.19 22.46 -0.97
N PRO A 170 -8.11 21.58 -1.41
CA PRO A 170 -8.22 21.17 -2.81
C PRO A 170 -8.58 22.32 -3.74
N LYS A 171 -7.71 22.62 -4.72
CA LYS A 171 -7.93 23.65 -5.73
C LYS A 171 -8.48 23.02 -7.01
N LEU A 172 -9.64 23.48 -7.48
CA LEU A 172 -10.20 23.03 -8.76
C LEU A 172 -9.32 23.55 -9.90
N LEU A 173 -8.74 22.64 -10.69
CA LEU A 173 -7.90 22.98 -11.84
C LEU A 173 -8.72 23.14 -13.11
N LYS A 174 -9.58 22.16 -13.39
CA LYS A 174 -10.40 22.13 -14.60
C LYS A 174 -11.66 21.28 -14.41
N ARG A 175 -12.63 21.52 -15.29
CA ARG A 175 -13.86 20.74 -15.44
C ARG A 175 -13.97 20.33 -16.91
N ASP A 176 -13.83 19.04 -17.16
CA ASP A 176 -14.03 18.43 -18.48
C ASP A 176 -15.33 17.60 -18.40
N ASP A 177 -16.41 18.11 -19.00
CA ASP A 177 -17.75 17.52 -18.91
C ASP A 177 -18.21 17.27 -17.45
N ALA A 178 -18.32 15.98 -17.09
CA ALA A 178 -18.72 15.50 -15.75
C ALA A 178 -17.54 15.26 -14.80
N ILE A 179 -16.30 15.42 -15.27
CA ILE A 179 -15.08 15.18 -14.49
C ILE A 179 -14.46 16.50 -14.04
N LYS A 180 -14.29 16.64 -12.73
CA LYS A 180 -13.55 17.73 -12.10
C LYS A 180 -12.16 17.25 -11.69
N THR A 181 -11.12 17.91 -12.16
CA THR A 181 -9.73 17.66 -11.71
C THR A 181 -9.35 18.67 -10.63
N TYR A 182 -8.94 18.18 -9.47
CA TYR A 182 -8.43 18.96 -8.35
C TYR A 182 -6.93 18.77 -8.17
N LEU A 183 -6.24 19.83 -7.76
CA LEU A 183 -4.87 19.78 -7.24
C LEU A 183 -4.90 19.96 -5.73
N VAL A 184 -4.26 19.04 -5.01
CA VAL A 184 -4.20 19.05 -3.55
C VAL A 184 -2.74 19.12 -3.13
N GLU A 185 -2.35 20.24 -2.53
CA GLU A 185 -1.02 20.42 -1.95
C GLU A 185 -1.01 19.85 -0.53
N ASP A 186 -0.01 19.02 -0.22
CA ASP A 186 0.12 18.35 1.09
C ASP A 186 1.56 18.37 1.57
N GLU A 187 1.72 18.67 2.85
CA GLU A 187 2.96 18.60 3.59
C GLU A 187 3.20 17.18 4.09
N VAL A 188 3.76 16.34 3.22
CA VAL A 188 4.02 14.94 3.53
C VAL A 188 5.27 14.85 4.40
N ARG A 189 5.08 14.42 5.66
CA ARG A 189 6.18 14.06 6.56
C ARG A 189 6.82 12.75 6.13
N VAL A 190 8.10 12.82 5.78
CA VAL A 190 8.95 11.67 5.50
C VAL A 190 10.07 11.67 6.54
N GLU A 191 9.89 10.87 7.58
CA GLU A 191 10.80 10.79 8.73
C GLU A 191 11.00 12.15 9.44
N GLU A 192 12.19 12.76 9.34
CA GLU A 192 12.57 14.05 9.97
C GLU A 192 12.28 15.28 9.09
N PHE A 193 11.81 15.09 7.86
CA PHE A 193 11.58 16.19 6.91
C PHE A 193 10.12 16.28 6.48
N THR A 194 9.66 17.50 6.26
CA THR A 194 8.36 17.78 5.64
C THR A 194 8.59 18.23 4.20
N LYS A 195 7.94 17.58 3.24
CA LYS A 195 8.00 17.96 1.83
C LYS A 195 6.61 18.36 1.34
N LEU A 196 6.53 19.50 0.66
CA LEU A 196 5.33 19.89 -0.07
C LEU A 196 5.23 19.08 -1.37
N VAL A 197 4.11 18.37 -1.55
CA VAL A 197 3.82 17.56 -2.73
C VAL A 197 2.42 17.91 -3.22
N THR A 198 2.26 18.01 -4.54
CA THR A 198 0.95 18.25 -5.17
C THR A 198 0.44 16.95 -5.77
N PHE A 199 -0.79 16.57 -5.41
CA PHE A 199 -1.49 15.41 -5.96
C PHE A 199 -2.67 15.86 -6.82
N SER A 200 -2.85 15.23 -7.98
CA SER A 200 -4.09 15.36 -8.75
C SER A 200 -5.14 14.34 -8.29
N VAL A 201 -6.40 14.79 -8.25
CA VAL A 201 -7.60 13.97 -8.00
C VAL A 201 -8.63 14.28 -9.08
N ASP A 202 -8.98 13.28 -9.87
CA ASP A 202 -10.08 13.36 -10.84
C ASP A 202 -11.35 12.83 -10.17
N PHE A 203 -12.42 13.62 -10.18
CA PHE A 203 -13.69 13.34 -9.53
C PHE A 203 -14.84 13.38 -10.55
N SER A 204 -15.56 12.26 -10.69
CA SER A 204 -16.80 12.13 -11.46
C SER A 204 -18.00 12.48 -10.57
N GLU A 205 -18.72 13.55 -10.91
CA GLU A 205 -19.95 13.94 -10.19
C GLU A 205 -21.06 12.90 -10.38
N GLU A 206 -21.17 12.31 -11.57
CA GLU A 206 -22.23 11.36 -11.93
C GLU A 206 -22.10 10.04 -11.13
N ASP A 207 -20.89 9.51 -11.03
CA ASP A 207 -20.64 8.21 -10.40
C ASP A 207 -20.24 8.29 -8.92
N ALA A 208 -20.12 9.51 -8.38
CA ALA A 208 -19.46 9.79 -7.12
C ALA A 208 -18.11 9.02 -7.00
N ASP A 209 -17.35 9.01 -8.10
CA ASP A 209 -16.05 8.34 -8.21
C ASP A 209 -14.91 9.35 -8.13
N ALA A 210 -13.81 8.94 -7.53
CA ALA A 210 -12.56 9.67 -7.53
C ALA A 210 -11.37 8.74 -7.78
N LYS A 211 -10.46 9.21 -8.62
CA LYS A 211 -9.15 8.62 -8.86
C LYS A 211 -8.08 9.62 -8.45
N CYS A 212 -7.13 9.18 -7.63
CA CYS A 212 -6.03 10.02 -7.18
C CYS A 212 -4.68 9.50 -7.68
N SER A 213 -3.82 10.41 -8.12
CA SER A 213 -2.42 10.13 -8.52
C SER A 213 -1.58 9.45 -7.44
N CYS A 214 -1.93 9.61 -6.14
CA CYS A 214 -1.23 8.93 -5.05
C CYS A 214 -1.39 7.39 -5.06
N GLY A 215 -2.43 6.86 -5.74
CA GLY A 215 -2.66 5.42 -5.88
C GLY A 215 -3.02 4.67 -4.59
N LEU A 216 -3.28 5.35 -3.46
CA LEU A 216 -3.45 4.68 -2.16
C LEU A 216 -4.60 3.67 -2.17
N PHE A 217 -5.71 3.99 -2.83
CA PHE A 217 -6.85 3.08 -2.93
C PHE A 217 -6.51 1.84 -3.76
N GLN A 218 -5.82 2.00 -4.88
CA GLN A 218 -5.38 0.89 -5.74
C GLN A 218 -4.38 -0.02 -5.00
N MET A 219 -3.50 0.57 -4.18
CA MET A 219 -2.45 -0.15 -3.46
C MET A 219 -2.91 -0.78 -2.14
N ARG A 220 -3.81 -0.14 -1.39
CA ARG A 220 -4.21 -0.54 -0.02
C ARG A 220 -5.70 -0.79 0.14
N GLY A 221 -6.52 -0.41 -0.83
CA GLY A 221 -7.97 -0.48 -0.73
C GLY A 221 -8.55 0.44 0.33
N ILE A 222 -7.89 1.56 0.60
CA ILE A 222 -8.34 2.61 1.52
C ILE A 222 -8.23 3.93 0.78
N LEU A 223 -9.28 4.75 0.84
CA LEU A 223 -9.29 6.08 0.26
C LEU A 223 -8.25 6.97 0.94
N CYS A 224 -7.50 7.74 0.14
CA CYS A 224 -6.54 8.69 0.68
C CYS A 224 -7.22 9.96 1.19
N ARG A 225 -6.52 10.69 2.05
CA ARG A 225 -6.92 12.01 2.53
C ARG A 225 -7.22 13.00 1.39
N TYR A 226 -6.57 12.88 0.24
CA TYR A 226 -6.83 13.74 -0.93
C TYR A 226 -8.21 13.49 -1.53
N ILE A 227 -8.61 12.23 -1.68
CA ILE A 227 -9.96 11.88 -2.15
C ILE A 227 -11.00 12.32 -1.12
N PHE A 228 -10.76 12.06 0.17
CA PHE A 228 -11.68 12.50 1.20
C PHE A 228 -11.82 14.04 1.28
N ALA A 229 -10.74 14.79 1.05
CA ALA A 229 -10.79 16.24 0.96
C ALA A 229 -11.65 16.69 -0.23
N VAL A 230 -11.48 16.09 -1.40
CA VAL A 230 -12.31 16.38 -2.58
C VAL A 230 -13.78 16.00 -2.37
N PHE A 231 -14.05 14.85 -1.74
CA PHE A 231 -15.41 14.45 -1.36
C PHE A 231 -16.05 15.45 -0.39
N LYS A 232 -15.29 15.97 0.58
CA LYS A 232 -15.74 17.01 1.50
C LYS A 232 -16.06 18.32 0.76
N CYS A 233 -15.19 18.75 -0.17
CA CYS A 233 -15.40 19.96 -0.98
C CYS A 233 -16.59 19.85 -1.93
N ASN A 234 -16.97 18.63 -2.35
CA ASN A 234 -18.15 18.36 -3.17
C ASN A 234 -19.35 17.89 -2.33
N GLU A 235 -19.32 18.06 -1.01
CA GLU A 235 -20.40 17.72 -0.08
C GLU A 235 -20.94 16.27 -0.19
N ILE A 236 -20.07 15.33 -0.56
CA ILE A 236 -20.43 13.91 -0.67
C ILE A 236 -20.70 13.35 0.73
N LYS A 237 -21.95 12.94 0.96
CA LYS A 237 -22.40 12.36 2.24
C LYS A 237 -22.44 10.83 2.21
N SER A 238 -22.61 10.23 1.03
CA SER A 238 -22.68 8.78 0.87
C SER A 238 -21.51 8.29 0.02
N LEU A 239 -20.87 7.23 0.48
CA LEU A 239 -19.76 6.60 -0.23
C LEU A 239 -20.31 5.51 -1.18
N SER A 240 -19.79 5.45 -2.41
CA SER A 240 -20.06 4.32 -3.29
C SER A 240 -19.55 3.00 -2.68
N GLU A 241 -20.34 1.92 -2.79
CA GLU A 241 -20.00 0.60 -2.25
C GLU A 241 -18.69 0.03 -2.81
N LYS A 242 -18.25 0.48 -3.99
CA LYS A 242 -16.95 0.09 -4.57
C LYS A 242 -15.74 0.42 -3.67
N TYR A 243 -15.89 1.39 -2.77
CA TYR A 243 -14.85 1.78 -1.82
C TYR A 243 -14.91 1.02 -0.49
N ILE A 244 -15.98 0.25 -0.26
CA ILE A 244 -16.18 -0.61 0.90
C ILE A 244 -15.78 -2.04 0.51
N LEU A 245 -14.57 -2.44 0.90
CA LEU A 245 -14.02 -3.70 0.44
C LEU A 245 -14.31 -4.83 1.43
N ASP A 246 -14.91 -5.90 0.94
CA ASP A 246 -15.30 -7.06 1.72
C ASP A 246 -14.17 -7.69 2.52
N ARG A 247 -12.93 -7.66 2.04
CA ARG A 247 -11.76 -8.17 2.78
C ARG A 247 -11.43 -7.40 4.06
N TRP A 248 -11.91 -6.16 4.21
CA TRP A 248 -11.69 -5.34 5.40
C TRP A 248 -12.86 -5.38 6.37
N ARG A 249 -13.99 -5.92 5.91
CA ARG A 249 -15.22 -6.07 6.69
C ARG A 249 -15.07 -7.09 7.81
N LYS A 250 -15.59 -6.73 8.98
CA LYS A 250 -15.60 -7.57 10.20
C LYS A 250 -16.85 -8.44 10.30
N ASP A 251 -17.91 -8.07 9.59
CA ASP A 251 -19.19 -8.78 9.53
C ASP A 251 -19.16 -9.98 8.56
N ILE A 252 -18.12 -10.08 7.72
CA ILE A 252 -17.91 -11.21 6.82
C ILE A 252 -17.09 -12.30 7.53
N LYS A 253 -17.72 -13.47 7.72
CA LYS A 253 -17.05 -14.67 8.23
C LYS A 253 -16.19 -15.28 7.14
N ARG A 254 -14.87 -15.32 7.35
CA ARG A 254 -13.92 -15.97 6.43
C ARG A 254 -13.65 -17.39 6.90
N ILE A 255 -13.91 -18.36 6.03
CA ILE A 255 -13.50 -19.75 6.23
C ILE A 255 -12.05 -19.85 5.78
N TYR A 256 -11.12 -19.84 6.72
CA TYR A 256 -9.72 -20.13 6.42
C TYR A 256 -9.61 -21.61 6.07
N THR A 257 -9.15 -21.95 4.87
CA THR A 257 -8.76 -23.33 4.56
C THR A 257 -7.38 -23.54 5.15
N LEU A 258 -7.28 -24.34 6.22
CA LEU A 258 -6.00 -24.79 6.74
C LEU A 258 -5.37 -25.70 5.68
N ILE A 259 -4.33 -25.24 5.00
CA ILE A 259 -3.50 -26.11 4.17
C ILE A 259 -2.30 -26.49 5.03
N ASP A 260 -2.30 -27.73 5.50
CA ASP A 260 -1.17 -28.31 6.21
C ASP A 260 0.00 -28.42 5.23
N THR A 261 1.07 -27.66 5.47
CA THR A 261 2.27 -27.69 4.62
C THR A 261 3.40 -28.33 5.43
N SER A 262 3.50 -29.65 5.36
CA SER A 262 4.63 -30.40 5.89
C SER A 262 5.82 -30.26 4.93
N TYR A 263 6.72 -29.31 5.19
CA TYR A 263 8.06 -29.34 4.63
C TYR A 263 9.02 -29.90 5.67
N ASP A 264 9.02 -31.22 5.84
CA ASP A 264 10.08 -31.93 6.55
C ASP A 264 10.50 -33.17 5.76
N ALA A 265 11.48 -32.98 4.87
CA ALA A 265 12.43 -34.03 4.57
C ALA A 265 13.71 -33.72 5.36
N GLY A 266 13.72 -34.13 6.63
CA GLY A 266 14.95 -34.36 7.38
C GLY A 266 15.32 -33.32 8.43
N ASP A 267 14.54 -33.19 9.52
CA ASP A 267 15.15 -33.10 10.85
C ASP A 267 14.18 -33.66 11.90
N GLN A 268 14.59 -34.72 12.60
CA GLN A 268 13.82 -35.28 13.72
C GLN A 268 13.97 -34.35 14.93
N ARG A 269 13.12 -33.33 15.04
CA ARG A 269 12.80 -32.67 16.31
C ARG A 269 11.30 -32.46 16.43
N PRO A 270 10.62 -33.08 17.40
CA PRO A 270 9.24 -32.72 17.69
C PRO A 270 9.23 -31.31 18.30
N ASP A 271 8.20 -30.53 17.99
CA ASP A 271 7.84 -29.24 18.61
C ASP A 271 8.34 -27.95 17.93
N THR A 272 8.21 -27.83 16.61
CA THR A 272 8.06 -26.48 16.00
C THR A 272 7.15 -26.48 14.78
N ILE A 273 5.83 -26.48 14.98
CA ILE A 273 4.86 -26.20 13.92
C ILE A 273 4.99 -24.72 13.53
N ARG A 274 5.69 -24.42 12.43
CA ARG A 274 5.69 -23.09 11.81
C ARG A 274 4.51 -22.99 10.83
N ILE A 275 3.46 -22.31 11.26
CA ILE A 275 2.25 -22.08 10.45
C ILE A 275 2.53 -20.97 9.43
N GLY A 276 2.66 -21.35 8.16
CA GLY A 276 2.64 -20.41 7.03
C GLY A 276 1.19 -20.07 6.65
N TRP A 277 0.88 -18.78 6.53
CA TRP A 277 -0.45 -18.31 6.10
C TRP A 277 -0.43 -18.13 4.59
N ILE A 278 -1.18 -18.96 3.85
CA ILE A 278 -1.49 -18.72 2.44
C ILE A 278 -2.93 -18.22 2.38
N THR A 279 -3.14 -16.95 2.06
CA THR A 279 -4.47 -16.45 1.71
C THR A 279 -4.72 -16.68 0.22
N THR A 280 -5.49 -17.71 -0.12
CA THR A 280 -6.12 -17.80 -1.44
C THR A 280 -7.37 -16.93 -1.41
N GLY A 281 -7.38 -15.84 -2.19
CA GLY A 281 -8.57 -14.99 -2.35
C GLY A 281 -9.65 -15.73 -3.13
N ALA A 282 -10.53 -16.44 -2.41
CA ALA A 282 -11.76 -16.97 -2.97
C ALA A 282 -12.87 -15.90 -2.86
N ASN A 283 -13.58 -15.74 -3.99
CA ASN A 283 -14.83 -15.00 -4.20
C ASN A 283 -14.70 -13.51 -4.54
N TRP A 284 -14.60 -13.24 -5.84
CA TRP A 284 -14.96 -11.97 -6.48
C TRP A 284 -16.14 -12.23 -7.43
N VAL A 285 -17.36 -12.00 -6.95
CA VAL A 285 -18.54 -11.75 -7.80
C VAL A 285 -19.32 -10.64 -7.12
N GLY A 286 -19.54 -9.53 -7.83
CA GLY A 286 -20.39 -8.40 -7.41
C GLY A 286 -19.59 -7.18 -6.98
#